data_AF-A0A366ZEC8-F1
#
_entry.id   AF-A0A366ZEC8-F1
#
_cell.length_a   1.000
_cell.length_b   1.000
_cell.length_c   1.000
_cell.angle_alpha   90.00
_cell.angle_beta   90.00
_cell.angle_gamma   90.00
#
_symmetry.space_group_name_H-M   'P 1'
#
loop_
_entity.id
_entity.type
_entity.pdbx_description
1 polymer ?
#
loop_
_entity_poly.entity_id
_entity_poly.type
_entity_poly.pdbx_seq_one_letter_code
_entity_poly.pdbx_strand_id
1 'polypeptide(L)'
;MVVGMAVAPRAAWTAGRISIEESSGEQVLYLTGEVDQATVSTYEASSHGRASPPVGVIEASGVTFLAVAGAGFLLRCAYATWVAGTTPILRSPSQPVLRVLGRLGAMQLFHVVP
;
A
#
# COMPACT_ATOMS: atom_id res chain seq x y z
N MET A 1 -9.29 -44.36 -3.29
CA MET A 1 -8.32 -43.88 -2.29
C MET A 1 -7.63 -42.66 -2.88
N VAL A 2 -8.15 -41.46 -2.61
CA VAL A 2 -7.57 -40.19 -3.09
C VAL A 2 -6.60 -39.70 -2.03
N VAL A 3 -5.31 -39.67 -2.38
CA VAL A 3 -4.25 -39.11 -1.52
C VAL A 3 -4.46 -37.60 -1.51
N GLY A 4 -4.92 -37.08 -0.37
CA GLY A 4 -4.97 -35.64 -0.13
C GLY A 4 -3.55 -35.10 -0.12
N MET A 5 -3.18 -34.42 -1.20
CA MET A 5 -1.92 -33.70 -1.29
C MET A 5 -2.01 -32.54 -0.29
N ALA A 6 -1.32 -32.67 0.84
CA ALA A 6 -1.17 -31.60 1.80
C ALA A 6 -0.49 -30.42 1.09
N VAL A 7 -1.27 -29.37 0.82
CA VAL A 7 -0.71 -28.07 0.45
C VAL A 7 0.08 -27.61 1.66
N ALA A 8 1.41 -27.60 1.54
CA ALA A 8 2.28 -27.03 2.56
C ALA A 8 1.75 -25.63 2.92
N PRO A 9 1.71 -25.24 4.21
CA PRO A 9 1.35 -23.87 4.56
C PRO A 9 2.30 -22.99 3.78
N ARG A 10 1.74 -22.14 2.90
CA ARG A 10 2.50 -21.07 2.26
C ARG A 10 3.25 -20.41 3.41
N ALA A 11 4.59 -20.44 3.38
CA ALA A 11 5.43 -19.88 4.42
C ALA A 11 4.78 -18.57 4.87
N ALA A 12 4.64 -18.34 6.17
CA ALA A 12 3.95 -17.18 6.74
C ALA A 12 4.64 -15.89 6.28
N TRP A 13 4.40 -15.52 5.03
CA TRP A 13 4.66 -14.23 4.47
C TRP A 13 3.80 -13.31 5.30
N THR A 14 4.46 -12.36 5.96
CA THR A 14 3.84 -11.47 6.92
C THR A 14 2.59 -10.88 6.29
N ALA A 15 1.42 -11.26 6.79
CA ALA A 15 0.16 -10.80 6.26
C ALA A 15 0.19 -9.27 6.15
N GLY A 16 -0.21 -8.75 4.99
CA GLY A 16 -0.19 -7.32 4.76
C GLY A 16 -1.16 -6.58 5.66
N ARG A 17 -0.85 -5.32 5.95
CA ARG A 17 -1.75 -4.39 6.62
C ARG A 17 -1.67 -3.01 5.98
N ILE A 18 -2.85 -2.43 5.82
CA ILE A 18 -3.06 -1.02 5.48
C ILE A 18 -3.80 -0.41 6.66
N SER A 19 -3.29 0.70 7.19
CA SER A 19 -3.99 1.48 8.22
C SER A 19 -3.76 2.97 8.01
N ILE A 20 -4.70 3.78 8.48
CA ILE A 20 -4.55 5.23 8.53
C ILE A 20 -4.48 5.63 9.99
N GLU A 21 -3.47 6.42 10.33
CA GLU A 21 -3.33 7.00 11.65
C GLU A 21 -3.19 8.51 11.51
N GLU A 22 -3.68 9.25 12.51
CA GLU A 22 -3.47 10.69 12.59
C GLU A 22 -2.16 10.94 13.35
N SER A 23 -1.24 11.67 12.73
CA SER A 23 0.03 12.06 13.33
C SER A 23 0.24 13.55 13.13
N SER A 24 0.32 14.31 14.22
CA SER A 24 0.53 15.77 14.21
C SER A 24 -0.48 16.54 13.34
N GLY A 25 -1.74 16.08 13.28
CA GLY A 25 -2.80 16.69 12.47
C GLY A 25 -2.80 16.29 10.99
N GLU A 26 -1.93 15.36 10.58
CA GLU A 26 -1.86 14.81 9.22
C GLU A 26 -2.27 13.33 9.20
N GLN A 27 -3.05 12.92 8.20
CA GLN A 27 -3.36 11.52 7.98
C GLN A 27 -2.20 10.81 7.29
N VAL A 28 -1.67 9.78 7.97
CA VAL A 28 -0.57 8.94 7.48
C VAL A 28 -1.12 7.57 7.11
N LEU A 29 -0.91 7.18 5.85
CA LEU A 29 -1.20 5.83 5.36
C LEU A 29 0.00 4.92 5.61
N TYR A 30 -0.16 3.92 6.47
CA TYR A 30 0.88 2.92 6.73
C TYR A 30 0.65 1.68 5.88
N LEU A 31 1.70 1.26 5.17
CA LEU A 31 1.75 0.04 4.37
C LEU A 31 2.83 -0.89 4.93
N THR A 32 2.43 -2.10 5.31
CA THR A 32 3.36 -3.10 5.87
C THR A 32 3.05 -4.51 5.35
N GLY A 33 4.07 -5.37 5.29
CA GLY A 33 3.93 -6.75 4.81
C GLY A 33 3.66 -6.84 3.30
N GLU A 34 2.90 -7.86 2.90
CA GLU A 34 2.51 -8.05 1.50
C GLU A 34 1.27 -7.20 1.14
N VAL A 35 1.44 -6.18 0.31
CA VAL A 35 0.32 -5.35 -0.15
C VAL A 35 -0.23 -5.90 -1.45
N ASP A 36 -1.15 -6.86 -1.32
CA ASP A 36 -1.81 -7.56 -2.42
C ASP A 36 -3.33 -7.32 -2.46
N GLN A 37 -4.05 -8.05 -3.32
CA GLN A 37 -5.50 -7.93 -3.44
C GLN A 37 -6.22 -8.27 -2.14
N ALA A 38 -5.78 -9.30 -1.41
CA ALA A 38 -6.41 -9.70 -0.16
C ALA A 38 -6.26 -8.59 0.88
N THR A 39 -5.06 -8.03 1.01
CA THR A 39 -4.76 -6.92 1.93
C THR A 39 -5.59 -5.67 1.61
N VAL A 40 -5.68 -5.29 0.33
CA VAL A 40 -6.53 -4.17 -0.11
C VAL A 40 -8.00 -4.43 0.20
N SER A 41 -8.51 -5.62 -0.12
CA SER A 41 -9.92 -5.97 0.15
C SER A 41 -10.26 -5.99 1.64
N THR A 42 -9.35 -6.46 2.50
CA THR A 42 -9.52 -6.39 3.96
C THR A 42 -9.63 -4.94 4.44
N TYR A 43 -8.75 -4.06 3.94
CA TYR A 43 -8.80 -2.65 4.27
C TYR A 43 -10.11 -1.99 3.79
N GLU A 44 -10.49 -2.20 2.53
CA GLU A 44 -11.70 -1.61 1.95
C GLU A 44 -12.98 -2.05 2.68
N ALA A 45 -13.05 -3.33 3.09
CA ALA A 45 -14.16 -3.86 3.88
C ALA A 45 -14.28 -3.19 5.26
N SER A 46 -13.15 -2.83 5.89
CA SER A 46 -13.13 -2.15 7.19
C SER A 46 -13.32 -0.63 7.11
N SER A 47 -13.08 -0.04 5.93
CA SER A 47 -13.04 1.41 5.72
C SER A 47 -14.41 2.05 5.42
N HIS A 48 -15.51 1.35 5.72
CA HIS A 48 -16.88 1.81 5.46
C HIS A 48 -17.09 2.33 4.01
N GLY A 49 -16.43 1.70 3.03
CA GLY A 49 -16.56 2.05 1.61
C GLY A 49 -15.70 3.21 1.12
N ARG A 50 -14.84 3.82 1.96
CA ARG A 50 -13.86 4.82 1.51
C ARG A 50 -12.66 4.11 0.87
N ALA A 51 -12.81 3.74 -0.40
CA ALA A 51 -11.85 2.88 -1.11
C ALA A 51 -10.45 3.49 -1.25
N SER A 52 -10.30 4.82 -1.24
CA SER A 52 -8.99 5.51 -1.33
C SER A 52 -9.13 6.97 -0.85
N PRO A 53 -8.89 7.28 0.44
CA PRO A 53 -8.92 8.66 0.92
C PRO A 53 -7.70 9.45 0.41
N PRO A 54 -7.81 10.79 0.28
CA PRO A 54 -6.62 11.64 0.10
C PRO A 54 -5.75 11.52 1.34
N VAL A 55 -4.46 11.24 1.14
CA VAL A 55 -3.46 11.09 2.22
C VAL A 55 -2.25 11.93 1.91
N GLY A 56 -1.80 12.71 2.91
CA GLY A 56 -0.65 13.61 2.77
C GLY A 56 0.68 12.87 2.86
N VAL A 57 0.74 11.83 3.71
CA VAL A 57 1.93 11.00 3.90
C VAL A 57 1.59 9.52 3.73
N ILE A 58 2.50 8.80 3.11
CA ILE A 58 2.46 7.35 2.96
C ILE A 58 3.77 6.77 3.49
N GLU A 59 3.67 6.02 4.57
CA GLU A 59 4.79 5.30 5.19
C GLU A 59 4.86 3.89 4.62
N ALA A 60 5.95 3.58 3.90
CA ALA A 60 6.07 2.36 3.12
C ALA A 60 7.37 1.57 3.42
N SER A 61 8.03 1.83 4.55
CA SER A 61 9.23 1.11 4.99
C SER A 61 8.97 -0.37 5.26
N GLY A 62 7.79 -0.71 5.78
CA GLY A 62 7.44 -2.08 6.16
C GLY A 62 6.94 -2.96 5.02
N VAL A 63 6.85 -2.45 3.78
CA VAL A 63 6.33 -3.23 2.64
C VAL A 63 7.36 -4.27 2.18
N THR A 64 7.00 -5.54 2.24
CA THR A 64 7.85 -6.66 1.81
C THR A 64 7.52 -7.13 0.38
N PHE A 65 6.30 -6.87 -0.08
CA PHE A 65 5.84 -7.18 -1.44
C PHE A 65 4.73 -6.22 -1.87
N LEU A 66 4.71 -5.82 -3.15
CA LEU A 66 3.68 -4.92 -3.70
C LEU A 66 3.12 -5.51 -5.00
N ALA A 67 1.87 -5.97 -4.97
CA ALA A 67 1.16 -6.47 -6.15
C ALA A 67 0.53 -5.32 -6.96
N VAL A 68 0.01 -5.63 -8.15
CA VAL A 68 -0.73 -4.67 -8.99
C VAL A 68 -1.90 -4.02 -8.24
N ALA A 69 -2.63 -4.80 -7.43
CA ALA A 69 -3.74 -4.28 -6.63
C ALA A 69 -3.28 -3.23 -5.61
N GLY A 70 -2.19 -3.53 -4.88
CA GLY A 70 -1.59 -2.60 -3.92
C GLY A 70 -1.01 -1.36 -4.59
N ALA A 71 -0.36 -1.50 -5.74
CA ALA A 71 0.13 -0.37 -6.52
C ALA A 71 -1.04 0.51 -7.00
N GLY A 72 -2.11 -0.09 -7.52
CA GLY A 72 -3.32 0.63 -7.93
C GLY A 72 -3.98 1.38 -6.77
N PHE A 73 -4.07 0.77 -5.60
CA PHE A 73 -4.54 1.42 -4.38
C PHE A 73 -3.68 2.64 -4.00
N LEU A 74 -2.36 2.46 -3.98
CA LEU A 74 -1.40 3.52 -3.67
C LEU A 74 -1.53 4.71 -4.65
N LEU A 75 -1.64 4.43 -5.95
CA LEU A 75 -1.79 5.45 -6.99
C LEU A 75 -3.11 6.20 -6.89
N ARG A 76 -4.22 5.54 -6.53
CA ARG A 76 -5.51 6.20 -6.31
C ARG A 76 -5.45 7.16 -5.12
N CYS A 77 -4.82 6.74 -4.03
CA CYS A 77 -4.60 7.60 -2.86
C CYS A 77 -3.75 8.83 -3.24
N ALA A 78 -2.65 8.61 -3.96
CA ALA A 78 -1.78 9.68 -4.41
C ALA A 78 -2.48 10.66 -5.36
N TYR A 79 -3.26 10.13 -6.31
CA TYR A 79 -4.01 10.92 -7.27
C TYR A 79 -5.09 11.77 -6.60
N ALA A 80 -5.78 11.25 -5.57
CA ALA A 80 -6.75 12.03 -4.80
C ALA A 80 -6.10 13.25 -4.13
N THR A 81 -4.90 13.09 -3.56
CA THR A 81 -4.10 14.18 -2.98
C THR A 81 -3.62 15.18 -4.05
N TRP A 82 -3.21 14.66 -5.22
CA TRP A 82 -2.74 15.48 -6.35
C TRP A 82 -3.84 16.35 -6.95
N VAL A 83 -5.04 15.80 -7.13
CA VAL A 83 -6.23 16.56 -7.59
C VAL A 83 -6.62 17.65 -6.58
N ALA A 84 -6.32 17.46 -5.30
CA ALA A 84 -6.50 18.49 -4.27
C ALA A 84 -5.39 19.57 -4.28
N GLY A 85 -4.45 19.54 -5.23
CA GLY A 85 -3.40 20.54 -5.41
C GLY A 85 -2.15 20.31 -4.54
N THR A 86 -2.02 19.13 -3.94
CA THR A 86 -0.90 18.79 -3.05
C THR A 86 -0.16 17.54 -3.54
N THR A 87 1.15 17.45 -3.30
CA THR A 87 1.91 16.25 -3.66
C THR A 87 2.06 15.35 -2.43
N PRO A 88 1.61 14.09 -2.46
CA PRO A 88 1.77 13.18 -1.32
C PRO A 88 3.25 12.88 -1.07
N ILE A 89 3.61 12.80 0.21
CA ILE A 89 4.94 12.39 0.65
C ILE A 89 4.99 10.85 0.70
N LEU A 90 5.94 10.26 0.00
CA LEU A 90 6.26 8.84 0.13
C LEU A 90 7.48 8.69 1.04
N ARG A 91 7.24 8.30 2.30
CA ARG A 91 8.23 8.22 3.37
C ARG A 91 8.83 6.82 3.46
N SER A 92 10.16 6.79 3.55
CA SER A 92 11.00 5.62 3.70
C SER A 92 10.58 4.42 2.83
N PRO A 93 10.32 4.61 1.51
CA PRO A 93 9.79 3.53 0.69
C PRO A 93 10.75 2.35 0.60
N SER A 94 10.22 1.15 0.84
CA SER A 94 10.99 -0.07 0.67
C SER A 94 11.38 -0.30 -0.80
N GLN A 95 12.40 -1.14 -1.02
CA GLN A 95 12.85 -1.50 -2.37
C GLN A 95 11.75 -2.10 -3.27
N PRO A 96 10.85 -2.99 -2.78
CA PRO A 96 9.68 -3.42 -3.55
C PRO A 96 8.82 -2.26 -4.06
N VAL A 97 8.57 -1.25 -3.23
CA VAL A 97 7.74 -0.08 -3.58
C VAL A 97 8.44 0.75 -4.64
N LEU A 98 9.71 1.11 -4.43
CA LEU A 98 10.51 1.87 -5.39
C LEU A 98 10.58 1.17 -6.75
N ARG A 99 10.80 -0.15 -6.76
CA ARG A 99 10.89 -0.94 -8.00
C ARG A 99 9.59 -0.92 -8.78
N VAL A 100 8.47 -1.13 -8.12
CA VAL A 100 7.15 -1.17 -8.78
C VAL A 100 6.78 0.22 -9.30
N LEU A 101 6.90 1.27 -8.48
CA LEU A 101 6.61 2.64 -8.90
C LEU A 101 7.52 3.12 -10.04
N GLY A 102 8.80 2.77 -9.99
CA GLY A 102 9.75 3.05 -11.07
C GLY A 102 9.36 2.38 -12.38
N ARG A 103 8.94 1.11 -12.34
CA ARG A 103 8.45 0.39 -13.53
C ARG A 103 7.15 0.96 -14.10
N LEU A 104 6.28 1.45 -13.23
CA LEU A 104 5.04 2.10 -13.63
C LEU A 104 5.26 3.54 -14.13
N GLY A 105 6.47 4.09 -13.99
CA GLY A 105 6.74 5.49 -14.29
C GLY A 105 5.87 6.43 -13.45
N ALA A 106 5.62 6.06 -12.19
CA ALA A 106 4.70 6.76 -11.30
C ALA A 106 5.41 7.46 -10.12
N MET A 107 6.74 7.39 -10.08
CA MET A 107 7.56 8.03 -9.05
C MET A 107 7.31 9.55 -8.97
N GLN A 108 7.03 10.20 -10.10
CA GLN A 108 6.78 11.65 -10.16
C GLN A 108 5.46 12.10 -9.50
N LEU A 109 4.60 11.17 -9.07
CA LEU A 109 3.39 11.50 -8.31
C LEU A 109 3.68 11.77 -6.82
N PHE A 110 4.91 11.51 -6.38
CA PHE A 110 5.29 11.55 -4.96
C PHE A 110 6.45 12.50 -4.72
N HIS A 111 6.43 13.16 -3.57
CA HIS A 111 7.64 13.70 -2.96
C HIS A 111 8.28 12.60 -2.11
N VAL A 112 9.39 12.04 -2.57
CA VAL A 112 10.02 10.89 -1.90
C VAL A 112 10.98 11.36 -0.82
N VAL A 113 10.76 10.90 0.42
CA VAL A 113 11.62 11.16 1.57
C VAL A 113 12.17 9.82 2.06
N PRO A 114 13.50 9.62 2.12
CA PRO A 114 14.10 8.38 2.59
C PRO A 114 13.89 8.15 4.10
#